data_AF-A0AAW7WM12-F1
#
_entry.id   AF-A0AAW7WM12-F1
#
_cell.length_a   1.000
_cell.length_b   1.000
_cell.length_c   1.000
_cell.angle_alpha   90.00
_cell.angle_beta   90.00
_cell.angle_gamma   90.00
#
_symmetry.space_group_name_H-M   'P 1'
#
loop_
_entity.id
_entity.type
_entity.pdbx_description
1 polymer ?
#
loop_
_entity_poly.entity_id
_entity_poly.type
_entity_poly.pdbx_seq_one_letter_code
_entity_poly.pdbx_strand_id
1 'polypeptide(L)'
;MDIKLLEEPLLQFGKGEYICPRTGIYKYNVSDINDIRPDKIVIGFIGLSESINIAISWIKKCRNHIESKKSKQPNLFTNFPGFNETIAFRSEVVYDESYIRKINNSALDQIKREANDIDQLIIKTVDLYLAEIHFLANNKKPDVILCVLDESLTKIIYGTKTIEIDDDFNEEDPVEIEVNFRRLLKAKAMEYNIPIQIFRDRIAKPSSEMQDEASIAWNFYTALYYKAGGIPWSLKKESSNITCFAGISFYRTRDKKTIQTSVAQIFNEHGNGVILRGTPVKEDKKDRQPHLTEVQAYNLLKESLSEYYNAIKIFPQRLVIHKSSNYSEEEIDGFKRVASDMNINSIDLVTIMPTNFRLYRDNDYPPLRGTMFSLDKCRHFLYTRGYVEYYGTYPGKYIPNPIEVRLFSFDESPEQICKEILSLTKMNWNNTQFDRKFPITIECSRNVGEILKYVPTDLKPQIKYSFYM
;
A
#
# COMPACT_ATOMS: atom_id res chain seq x y z
N MET A 1 -25.28 17.21 16.36
CA MET A 1 -24.59 16.12 15.64
C MET A 1 -25.32 15.95 14.32
N ASP A 2 -24.69 16.39 13.24
CA ASP A 2 -25.23 16.22 11.88
C ASP A 2 -24.71 14.89 11.33
N ILE A 3 -25.59 14.06 10.76
CA ILE A 3 -25.26 12.72 10.25
C ILE A 3 -25.69 12.67 8.78
N LYS A 4 -24.76 12.30 7.91
CA LYS A 4 -24.96 12.19 6.47
C LYS A 4 -24.45 10.86 5.97
N LEU A 5 -25.03 10.36 4.89
CA LEU A 5 -24.54 9.21 4.15
C LEU A 5 -23.92 9.70 2.86
N LEU A 6 -22.60 9.53 2.72
CA LEU A 6 -21.88 9.84 1.48
C LEU A 6 -22.10 8.73 0.46
N GLU A 7 -22.33 9.10 -0.79
CA GLU A 7 -22.44 8.14 -1.89
C GLU A 7 -21.13 7.37 -2.07
N GLU A 8 -21.25 6.10 -2.47
CA GLU A 8 -20.09 5.24 -2.68
C GLU A 8 -19.29 5.72 -3.91
N PRO A 9 -18.00 6.03 -3.76
CA PRO A 9 -17.23 6.67 -4.82
C PRO A 9 -16.98 5.75 -6.01
N LEU A 10 -17.08 6.33 -7.20
CA LEU A 10 -16.76 5.72 -8.48
C LEU A 10 -15.25 5.79 -8.75
N LEU A 11 -14.75 4.73 -9.39
CA LEU A 11 -13.39 4.65 -9.91
C LEU A 11 -13.44 4.76 -11.43
N GLN A 12 -12.38 5.32 -12.01
CA GLN A 12 -12.22 5.46 -13.45
C GLN A 12 -11.43 4.27 -14.02
N PHE A 13 -11.93 3.72 -15.13
CA PHE A 13 -11.34 2.63 -15.90
C PHE A 13 -11.24 3.02 -17.38
N GLY A 14 -10.63 2.17 -18.21
CA GLY A 14 -10.32 2.51 -19.60
C GLY A 14 -11.54 2.82 -20.48
N LYS A 15 -12.71 2.22 -20.18
CA LYS A 15 -13.95 2.38 -20.98
C LYS A 15 -15.17 2.82 -20.16
N GLY A 16 -15.01 3.20 -18.90
CA GLY A 16 -16.14 3.56 -18.05
C GLY A 16 -15.78 3.72 -16.58
N GLU A 17 -16.81 3.92 -15.77
CA GLU A 17 -16.70 4.12 -14.33
C GLU A 17 -17.40 2.98 -13.59
N TYR A 18 -16.86 2.59 -12.43
CA TYR A 18 -17.50 1.59 -11.58
C TYR A 18 -17.07 1.70 -10.11
N ILE A 19 -17.93 1.29 -9.18
CA ILE A 19 -17.62 1.36 -7.74
C ILE A 19 -16.62 0.30 -7.27
N CYS A 20 -16.56 -0.86 -7.93
CA CYS A 20 -15.75 -2.02 -7.52
C CYS A 20 -14.52 -2.20 -8.43
N PRO A 21 -13.29 -2.27 -7.90
CA PRO A 21 -12.08 -2.50 -8.70
C PRO A 21 -12.14 -3.74 -9.60
N ARG A 22 -12.53 -4.89 -9.04
CA ARG A 22 -12.54 -6.18 -9.77
C ARG A 22 -13.51 -6.15 -10.95
N THR A 23 -14.75 -5.77 -10.68
CA THR A 23 -15.80 -5.70 -11.71
C THR A 23 -15.51 -4.59 -12.72
N GLY A 24 -14.93 -3.46 -12.29
CA GLY A 24 -14.53 -2.36 -13.15
C GLY A 24 -13.46 -2.80 -14.15
N ILE A 25 -12.38 -3.44 -13.69
CA ILE A 25 -11.35 -4.02 -14.59
C ILE A 25 -12.00 -5.05 -15.52
N TYR A 26 -12.85 -5.94 -15.02
CA TYR A 26 -13.46 -6.97 -15.84
C TYR A 26 -14.36 -6.41 -16.95
N LYS A 27 -15.20 -5.41 -16.65
CA LYS A 27 -16.16 -4.83 -17.61
C LYS A 27 -15.55 -3.75 -18.51
N TYR A 28 -14.65 -2.93 -17.96
CA TYR A 28 -14.18 -1.70 -18.60
C TYR A 28 -12.67 -1.68 -18.88
N ASN A 29 -11.95 -2.77 -18.55
CA ASN A 29 -10.50 -2.92 -18.64
C ASN A 29 -9.75 -1.97 -17.68
N VAL A 30 -8.42 -2.05 -17.69
CA VAL A 30 -7.53 -1.19 -16.91
C VAL A 30 -7.59 0.28 -17.36
N SER A 31 -7.26 1.22 -16.46
CA SER A 31 -7.31 2.66 -16.75
C SER A 31 -6.38 3.08 -17.88
N ASP A 32 -5.20 2.47 -17.94
CA ASP A 32 -4.15 2.79 -18.92
C ASP A 32 -4.31 2.06 -20.26
N ILE A 33 -5.48 1.49 -20.55
CA ILE A 33 -5.66 0.63 -21.73
C ILE A 33 -5.34 1.33 -23.06
N ASN A 34 -5.44 2.65 -23.11
CA ASN A 34 -5.15 3.47 -24.28
C ASN A 34 -3.77 4.17 -24.21
N ASP A 35 -3.01 3.93 -23.14
CA ASP A 35 -1.70 4.52 -22.88
C ASP A 35 -0.57 3.49 -23.10
N ILE A 36 0.69 3.91 -22.91
CA ILE A 36 1.83 2.99 -22.85
C ILE A 36 1.71 2.18 -21.55
N ARG A 37 1.58 0.87 -21.69
CA ARG A 37 1.28 -0.05 -20.59
C ARG A 37 2.00 -1.40 -20.75
N PRO A 38 2.12 -2.22 -19.69
CA PRO A 38 2.74 -3.53 -19.79
C PRO A 38 1.75 -4.57 -20.34
N ASP A 39 1.72 -4.73 -21.67
CA ASP A 39 1.00 -5.83 -22.34
C ASP A 39 1.68 -7.19 -22.10
N LYS A 40 3.00 -7.18 -21.92
CA LYS A 40 3.80 -8.34 -21.51
C LYS A 40 4.62 -8.00 -20.28
N ILE A 41 4.56 -8.86 -19.27
CA ILE A 41 5.32 -8.73 -18.02
C ILE A 41 6.35 -9.84 -17.96
N VAL A 42 7.62 -9.48 -18.11
CA VAL A 42 8.75 -10.40 -18.00
C VAL A 42 9.05 -10.67 -16.53
N ILE A 43 8.95 -11.93 -16.11
CA ILE A 43 9.13 -12.32 -14.71
C ILE A 43 10.41 -13.14 -14.50
N GLY A 44 11.21 -12.74 -13.51
CA GLY A 44 12.27 -13.55 -12.91
C GLY A 44 11.75 -14.42 -11.76
N PHE A 45 12.25 -15.64 -11.62
CA PHE A 45 11.91 -16.53 -10.49
C PHE A 45 13.14 -16.84 -9.67
N ILE A 46 13.02 -16.73 -8.34
CA ILE A 46 14.07 -17.12 -7.39
C ILE A 46 13.43 -17.95 -6.28
N GLY A 47 13.98 -19.12 -5.97
CA GLY A 47 13.47 -20.00 -4.91
C GLY A 47 13.91 -21.45 -5.07
N LEU A 48 13.37 -22.34 -4.22
CA LEU A 48 13.60 -23.78 -4.36
C LEU A 48 12.96 -24.31 -5.64
N SER A 49 13.57 -25.33 -6.25
CA SER A 49 13.12 -25.88 -7.53
C SER A 49 11.66 -26.35 -7.52
N GLU A 50 11.24 -27.03 -6.44
CA GLU A 50 9.86 -27.50 -6.30
C GLU A 50 8.87 -26.33 -6.17
N SER A 51 9.18 -25.37 -5.29
CA SER A 51 8.33 -24.20 -5.07
C SER A 51 8.22 -23.32 -6.33
N ILE A 52 9.30 -23.16 -7.11
CA ILE A 52 9.26 -22.47 -8.41
C ILE A 52 8.30 -23.19 -9.37
N ASN A 53 8.37 -24.53 -9.46
CA ASN A 53 7.47 -25.30 -10.32
C ASN A 53 6.00 -25.12 -9.91
N ILE A 54 5.73 -25.07 -8.60
CA ILE A 54 4.39 -24.78 -8.06
C ILE A 54 3.92 -23.38 -8.48
N ALA A 55 4.77 -22.36 -8.31
CA ALA A 55 4.46 -20.99 -8.69
C ALA A 55 4.18 -20.85 -10.20
N ILE A 56 5.01 -21.48 -11.04
CA ILE A 56 4.84 -21.53 -12.49
C ILE A 56 3.52 -22.21 -12.87
N SER A 57 3.20 -23.36 -12.27
CA SER A 57 1.96 -24.08 -12.53
C SER A 57 0.74 -23.24 -12.15
N TRP A 58 0.80 -22.56 -11.00
CA TRP A 58 -0.26 -21.66 -10.55
C TRP A 58 -0.44 -20.45 -11.47
N ILE A 59 0.64 -19.80 -11.92
CA ILE A 59 0.59 -18.71 -12.91
C ILE A 59 -0.05 -19.19 -14.21
N LYS A 60 0.34 -20.37 -14.71
CA LYS A 60 -0.27 -20.97 -15.92
C LYS A 60 -1.77 -21.22 -15.73
N LYS A 61 -2.19 -21.74 -14.57
CA LYS A 61 -3.62 -21.94 -14.25
C LYS A 61 -4.39 -20.61 -14.30
N CYS A 62 -3.82 -19.56 -13.70
CA CYS A 62 -4.44 -18.24 -13.64
C CYS A 62 -4.53 -17.51 -14.99
N ARG A 63 -3.94 -18.03 -16.08
CA ARG A 63 -4.23 -17.48 -17.43
C ARG A 63 -5.69 -17.68 -17.83
N ASN A 64 -6.32 -18.69 -17.24
CA ASN A 64 -7.71 -19.07 -17.49
C ASN A 64 -8.64 -18.59 -16.35
N HIS A 65 -9.93 -18.74 -16.60
CA HIS A 65 -10.98 -18.41 -15.65
C HIS A 65 -10.85 -19.21 -14.33
N ILE A 66 -11.06 -18.54 -13.20
CA ILE A 66 -11.19 -19.15 -11.87
C ILE A 66 -12.56 -18.78 -11.31
N GLU A 67 -13.34 -19.80 -10.99
CA GLU A 67 -14.70 -19.65 -10.48
C GLU A 67 -14.76 -18.92 -9.14
N SER A 68 -15.88 -18.22 -8.93
CA SER A 68 -16.13 -17.54 -7.66
C SER A 68 -16.45 -18.53 -6.53
N LYS A 69 -16.09 -18.17 -5.29
CA LYS A 69 -16.54 -18.92 -4.11
C LYS A 69 -18.05 -18.78 -3.96
N LYS A 70 -18.76 -19.92 -3.85
CA LYS A 70 -20.20 -19.94 -3.60
C LYS A 70 -20.56 -19.17 -2.32
N SER A 71 -21.50 -18.23 -2.44
CA SER A 71 -21.97 -17.40 -1.34
C SER A 71 -23.40 -16.94 -1.59
N LYS A 72 -24.14 -16.66 -0.51
CA LYS A 72 -25.46 -16.02 -0.57
C LYS A 72 -25.36 -14.50 -0.79
N GLN A 73 -24.19 -13.93 -0.52
CA GLN A 73 -23.94 -12.50 -0.59
C GLN A 73 -23.61 -12.06 -2.03
N PRO A 74 -24.31 -11.05 -2.59
CA PRO A 74 -24.09 -10.61 -3.96
C PRO A 74 -22.68 -10.02 -4.11
N ASN A 75 -22.00 -10.29 -5.23
CA ASN A 75 -20.72 -9.68 -5.63
C ASN A 75 -19.53 -9.79 -4.65
N LEU A 76 -19.71 -10.35 -3.45
CA LEU A 76 -18.67 -10.46 -2.42
C LEU A 76 -17.47 -11.28 -2.92
N PHE A 77 -17.77 -12.37 -3.62
CA PHE A 77 -16.79 -13.18 -4.32
C PHE A 77 -17.01 -13.02 -5.82
N THR A 78 -16.02 -12.45 -6.50
CA THR A 78 -16.04 -12.27 -7.95
C THR A 78 -15.11 -13.31 -8.57
N ASN A 79 -15.55 -13.95 -9.65
CA ASN A 79 -14.69 -14.83 -10.42
C ASN A 79 -13.45 -14.06 -10.93
N PHE A 80 -12.36 -14.78 -11.18
CA PHE A 80 -11.20 -14.21 -11.86
C PHE A 80 -11.29 -14.58 -13.34
N PRO A 81 -11.31 -13.61 -14.27
CA PRO A 81 -11.50 -13.89 -15.70
C PRO A 81 -10.28 -14.54 -16.37
N GLY A 82 -9.13 -14.52 -15.70
CA GLY A 82 -7.84 -14.94 -16.23
C GLY A 82 -6.93 -13.74 -16.52
N PHE A 83 -5.62 -13.95 -16.41
CA PHE A 83 -4.60 -12.98 -16.79
C PHE A 83 -4.04 -13.34 -18.18
N ASN A 84 -4.60 -12.70 -19.21
CA ASN A 84 -4.26 -12.94 -20.60
C ASN A 84 -4.46 -11.67 -21.45
N GLU A 85 -4.09 -11.72 -22.73
CA GLU A 85 -4.08 -10.59 -23.66
C GLU A 85 -5.48 -10.06 -24.04
N THR A 86 -6.55 -10.80 -23.76
CA THR A 86 -7.88 -10.53 -24.35
C THR A 86 -8.87 -9.88 -23.38
N ILE A 87 -8.79 -10.20 -22.09
CA ILE A 87 -9.81 -9.84 -21.09
C ILE A 87 -9.20 -9.11 -19.88
N ALA A 88 -10.00 -8.26 -19.23
CA ALA A 88 -9.65 -7.57 -17.99
C ALA A 88 -8.35 -6.74 -18.09
N PHE A 89 -7.22 -7.29 -17.65
CA PHE A 89 -5.91 -6.64 -17.72
C PHE A 89 -5.35 -6.56 -19.14
N ARG A 90 -5.77 -7.46 -20.04
CA ARG A 90 -5.21 -7.56 -21.40
C ARG A 90 -3.68 -7.59 -21.39
N SER A 91 -3.12 -8.41 -20.50
CA SER A 91 -1.69 -8.50 -20.24
C SER A 91 -1.33 -9.96 -19.98
N GLU A 92 -0.12 -10.36 -20.34
CA GLU A 92 0.38 -11.72 -20.10
C GLU A 92 1.71 -11.75 -19.35
N VAL A 93 1.95 -12.86 -18.65
CA VAL A 93 3.23 -13.14 -17.99
C VAL A 93 4.12 -13.95 -18.92
N VAL A 94 5.33 -13.47 -19.15
CA VAL A 94 6.35 -14.06 -20.02
C VAL A 94 7.61 -14.36 -19.21
N TYR A 95 8.24 -15.50 -19.47
CA TYR A 95 9.57 -15.86 -18.95
C TYR A 95 10.15 -17.00 -19.79
N ASP A 96 11.46 -17.15 -19.75
CA ASP A 96 12.19 -18.32 -20.26
C ASP A 96 13.07 -18.92 -19.16
N GLU A 97 13.75 -20.03 -19.43
CA GLU A 97 14.59 -20.72 -18.45
C GLU A 97 15.73 -19.86 -17.88
N SER A 98 16.19 -18.86 -18.64
CA SER A 98 17.27 -17.98 -18.24
C SER A 98 16.86 -16.95 -17.18
N TYR A 99 15.56 -16.76 -16.97
CA TYR A 99 14.99 -15.96 -15.89
C TYR A 99 14.77 -16.75 -14.59
N ILE A 100 15.08 -18.05 -14.57
CA ILE A 100 14.88 -18.92 -13.41
C ILE A 100 16.20 -19.11 -12.66
N ARG A 101 16.22 -18.74 -11.37
CA ARG A 101 17.35 -18.93 -10.46
C ARG A 101 16.94 -19.86 -9.32
N LYS A 102 17.54 -21.04 -9.31
CA LYS A 102 17.24 -22.09 -8.33
C LYS A 102 18.15 -21.94 -7.11
N ILE A 103 17.55 -21.91 -5.93
CA ILE A 103 18.25 -22.04 -4.67
C ILE A 103 18.38 -23.54 -4.34
N ASN A 104 19.60 -23.97 -4.00
CA ASN A 104 19.88 -25.34 -3.62
C ASN A 104 19.36 -25.66 -2.21
N ASN A 105 18.74 -26.83 -2.02
CA ASN A 105 18.27 -27.29 -0.71
C ASN A 105 19.41 -27.33 0.31
N SER A 106 20.61 -27.80 -0.10
CA SER A 106 21.78 -27.87 0.77
C SER A 106 22.22 -26.52 1.34
N ALA A 107 22.10 -25.45 0.56
CA ALA A 107 22.41 -24.09 1.02
C ALA A 107 21.41 -23.63 2.07
N LEU A 108 20.12 -23.86 1.85
CA LEU A 108 19.08 -23.51 2.83
C LEU A 108 19.22 -24.33 4.12
N ASP A 109 19.51 -25.63 4.01
CA ASP A 109 19.71 -26.52 5.16
C ASP A 109 21.00 -26.21 5.93
N GLN A 110 22.03 -25.71 5.24
CA GLN A 110 23.23 -25.18 5.89
C GLN A 110 22.89 -23.92 6.69
N ILE A 111 22.16 -22.96 6.10
CA ILE A 111 21.74 -21.75 6.81
C ILE A 111 20.90 -22.10 8.05
N LYS A 112 19.95 -23.02 7.93
CA LYS A 112 19.12 -23.48 9.07
C LYS A 112 19.95 -24.09 10.21
N ARG A 113 21.07 -24.75 9.91
CA ARG A 113 21.97 -25.36 10.91
C ARG A 113 22.93 -24.37 11.54
N GLU A 114 23.41 -23.40 10.76
CA GLU A 114 24.39 -22.41 11.23
C GLU A 114 23.78 -21.17 11.89
N ALA A 115 22.49 -20.93 11.70
CA ALA A 115 21.82 -19.79 12.34
C ALA A 115 21.61 -20.07 13.82
N ASN A 116 22.16 -19.20 14.67
CA ASN A 116 22.00 -19.33 16.13
C ASN A 116 20.59 -18.90 16.58
N ASP A 117 19.97 -17.99 15.84
CA ASP A 117 18.66 -17.42 16.11
C ASP A 117 17.90 -17.13 14.80
N ILE A 118 16.66 -16.67 14.94
CA ILE A 118 15.76 -16.37 13.82
C ILE A 118 16.27 -15.16 13.01
N ASP A 119 16.90 -14.20 13.67
CA ASP A 119 17.39 -12.98 13.04
C ASP A 119 18.54 -13.28 12.07
N GLN A 120 19.51 -14.10 12.51
CA GLN A 120 20.60 -14.61 11.68
C GLN A 120 20.08 -15.48 10.54
N LEU A 121 19.07 -16.32 10.80
CA LEU A 121 18.41 -17.11 9.77
C LEU A 121 17.80 -16.19 8.69
N ILE A 122 17.08 -15.15 9.10
CA ILE A 122 16.49 -14.17 8.18
C ILE A 122 17.58 -13.45 7.38
N ILE A 123 18.62 -12.93 8.03
CA ILE A 123 19.70 -12.19 7.35
C ILE A 123 20.39 -13.06 6.30
N LYS A 124 20.84 -14.27 6.69
CA LYS A 124 21.51 -15.20 5.76
C LYS A 124 20.60 -15.63 4.62
N THR A 125 19.31 -15.86 4.89
CA THR A 125 18.33 -16.19 3.86
C THR A 125 18.14 -15.01 2.90
N VAL A 126 18.02 -13.78 3.40
CA VAL A 126 17.92 -12.58 2.57
C VAL A 126 19.14 -12.43 1.67
N ASP A 127 20.35 -12.62 2.20
CA ASP A 127 21.58 -12.51 1.41
C ASP A 127 21.64 -13.56 0.28
N LEU A 128 21.12 -14.77 0.51
CA LEU A 128 20.97 -15.80 -0.51
C LEU A 128 20.03 -15.37 -1.64
N TYR A 129 18.87 -14.78 -1.32
CA TYR A 129 17.96 -14.26 -2.35
C TYR A 129 18.57 -13.06 -3.09
N LEU A 130 19.29 -12.17 -2.39
CA LEU A 130 19.90 -10.97 -2.98
C LEU A 130 20.98 -11.32 -4.00
N ALA A 131 21.81 -12.35 -3.76
CA ALA A 131 22.80 -12.80 -4.72
C ALA A 131 22.15 -13.19 -6.07
N GLU A 132 21.00 -13.86 -6.02
CA GLU A 132 20.25 -14.26 -7.21
C GLU A 132 19.49 -13.09 -7.85
N ILE A 133 18.98 -12.15 -7.05
CA ILE A 133 18.38 -10.90 -7.53
C ILE A 133 19.42 -10.09 -8.30
N HIS A 134 20.61 -9.92 -7.72
CA HIS A 134 21.73 -9.21 -8.33
C HIS A 134 22.10 -9.81 -9.69
N PHE A 135 22.16 -11.14 -9.77
CA PHE A 135 22.41 -11.84 -11.04
C PHE A 135 21.34 -11.50 -12.09
N LEU A 136 20.05 -11.61 -11.77
CA LEU A 136 18.98 -11.32 -12.72
C LEU A 136 18.98 -9.84 -13.12
N ALA A 137 19.22 -8.93 -12.18
CA ALA A 137 19.24 -7.50 -12.45
C ALA A 137 20.34 -7.09 -13.42
N ASN A 138 21.54 -7.69 -13.30
CA ASN A 138 22.66 -7.35 -14.16
C ASN A 138 22.61 -8.03 -15.54
N ASN A 139 22.08 -9.25 -15.62
CA ASN A 139 22.18 -10.07 -16.84
C ASN A 139 20.90 -10.15 -17.67
N LYS A 140 19.72 -9.96 -17.05
CA LYS A 140 18.43 -10.28 -17.68
C LYS A 140 17.40 -9.17 -17.60
N LYS A 141 17.45 -8.34 -16.55
CA LYS A 141 16.56 -7.19 -16.33
C LYS A 141 15.07 -7.50 -16.52
N PRO A 142 14.50 -8.49 -15.80
CA PRO A 142 13.05 -8.70 -15.81
C PRO A 142 12.30 -7.48 -15.27
N ASP A 143 11.03 -7.34 -15.64
CA ASP A 143 10.16 -6.27 -15.14
C ASP A 143 9.88 -6.43 -13.65
N VAL A 144 9.67 -7.68 -13.20
CA VAL A 144 9.42 -8.03 -11.80
C VAL A 144 10.11 -9.35 -11.44
N ILE A 145 10.67 -9.44 -10.23
CA ILE A 145 11.25 -10.70 -9.71
C ILE A 145 10.32 -11.30 -8.64
N LEU A 146 9.92 -12.56 -8.83
CA LEU A 146 9.20 -13.34 -7.84
C LEU A 146 10.17 -14.08 -6.92
N CYS A 147 10.20 -13.68 -5.65
CA CYS A 147 10.91 -14.40 -4.59
C CYS A 147 9.97 -15.46 -4.00
N VAL A 148 10.12 -16.70 -4.47
CA VAL A 148 9.27 -17.84 -4.13
C VAL A 148 9.76 -18.52 -2.86
N LEU A 149 9.03 -18.31 -1.76
CA LEU A 149 9.28 -18.92 -0.47
C LEU A 149 8.53 -20.24 -0.35
N ASP A 150 9.23 -21.26 0.15
CA ASP A 150 8.62 -22.51 0.54
C ASP A 150 7.86 -22.37 1.87
N GLU A 151 6.82 -23.16 2.04
CA GLU A 151 5.98 -23.13 3.24
C GLU A 151 6.77 -23.50 4.52
N SER A 152 7.79 -24.36 4.44
CA SER A 152 8.58 -24.76 5.61
C SER A 152 9.39 -23.58 6.16
N LEU A 153 10.09 -22.86 5.28
CA LEU A 153 10.83 -21.64 5.61
C LEU A 153 9.88 -20.53 6.07
N THR A 154 8.73 -20.40 5.39
CA THR A 154 7.71 -19.41 5.76
C THR A 154 7.22 -19.63 7.19
N LYS A 155 6.96 -20.87 7.59
CA LYS A 155 6.55 -21.19 8.97
C LYS A 155 7.62 -20.85 10.00
N ILE A 156 8.91 -21.04 9.67
CA ILE A 156 10.00 -20.68 10.60
C ILE A 156 10.11 -19.15 10.72
N ILE A 157 10.12 -18.44 9.59
CA ILE A 157 10.29 -16.98 9.53
C ILE A 157 9.09 -16.23 10.13
N TYR A 158 7.85 -16.70 9.87
CA TYR A 158 6.63 -15.99 10.25
C TYR A 158 5.83 -16.65 11.37
N GLY A 159 6.12 -17.90 11.71
CA GLY A 159 5.39 -18.65 12.76
C GLY A 159 5.85 -18.31 14.18
N THR A 160 6.98 -17.62 14.32
CA THR A 160 7.50 -17.16 15.62
C THR A 160 7.22 -15.67 15.75
N LYS A 161 6.17 -15.33 16.50
CA LYS A 161 5.67 -13.96 16.79
C LYS A 161 5.16 -13.15 15.58
N THR A 162 3.91 -13.37 15.17
CA THR A 162 3.08 -12.22 14.76
C THR A 162 2.79 -11.40 16.00
N ILE A 163 3.63 -10.39 16.27
CA ILE A 163 3.29 -9.33 17.22
C ILE A 163 2.11 -8.59 16.59
N GLU A 164 0.92 -8.79 17.13
CA GLU A 164 -0.17 -7.82 16.96
C GLU A 164 0.35 -6.49 17.50
N ILE A 165 0.30 -5.44 16.67
CA ILE A 165 0.68 -4.10 17.07
C ILE A 165 -0.43 -3.61 18.00
N ASP A 166 -0.35 -3.97 19.28
CA ASP A 166 -0.92 -3.20 20.36
C ASP A 166 0.12 -2.16 20.77
N ASP A 167 -0.25 -0.89 20.71
CA ASP A 167 0.56 0.29 21.05
C ASP A 167 0.80 0.42 22.58
N ASP A 168 0.83 -0.69 23.32
CA ASP A 168 1.04 -0.69 24.78
C ASP A 168 2.17 -1.67 25.15
N PHE A 169 3.42 -1.19 25.09
CA PHE A 169 4.58 -1.90 25.63
C PHE A 169 5.18 -1.12 26.80
N ASN A 170 5.26 -1.78 27.95
CA ASN A 170 5.95 -1.31 29.15
C ASN A 170 7.45 -1.07 28.90
N GLU A 171 8.02 -0.07 29.58
CA GLU A 171 9.35 0.51 29.34
C GLU A 171 10.58 -0.36 29.75
N GLU A 172 10.44 -1.66 30.03
CA GLU A 172 11.53 -2.45 30.64
C GLU A 172 12.11 -3.61 29.80
N ASP A 173 11.64 -3.85 28.58
CA ASP A 173 12.24 -4.88 27.72
C ASP A 173 13.52 -4.38 27.01
N PRO A 174 14.61 -5.19 26.96
CA PRO A 174 15.79 -4.84 26.18
C PRO A 174 15.40 -4.61 24.72
N VAL A 175 15.92 -3.53 24.12
CA VAL A 175 15.59 -3.15 22.73
C VAL A 175 16.23 -4.14 21.76
N GLU A 176 15.55 -5.25 21.48
CA GLU A 176 15.90 -6.15 20.38
C GLU A 176 15.75 -5.40 19.06
N ILE A 177 16.82 -5.38 18.26
CA ILE A 177 16.82 -4.73 16.95
C ILE A 177 15.93 -5.57 16.03
N GLU A 178 14.76 -5.05 15.68
CA GLU A 178 13.78 -5.77 14.88
C GLU A 178 14.37 -6.26 13.52
N VAL A 179 14.27 -7.56 13.23
CA VAL A 179 14.61 -8.17 11.93
C VAL A 179 13.36 -8.78 11.30
N ASN A 180 12.94 -8.24 10.16
CA ASN A 180 11.79 -8.74 9.40
C ASN A 180 12.21 -9.08 7.98
N PHE A 181 11.99 -10.34 7.56
CA PHE A 181 12.41 -10.84 6.25
C PHE A 181 11.91 -9.98 5.09
N ARG A 182 10.60 -9.68 5.06
CA ARG A 182 9.99 -8.91 3.96
C ARG A 182 10.56 -7.50 3.87
N ARG A 183 10.68 -6.82 5.00
CA ARG A 183 11.16 -5.42 5.06
C ARG A 183 12.64 -5.36 4.70
N LEU A 184 13.45 -6.26 5.24
CA LEU A 184 14.89 -6.35 4.97
C LEU A 184 15.19 -6.71 3.51
N LEU A 185 14.54 -7.73 2.96
CA LEU A 185 14.74 -8.16 1.56
C LEU A 185 14.43 -7.02 0.59
N LYS A 186 13.30 -6.34 0.78
CA LYS A 186 12.91 -5.21 -0.08
C LYS A 186 13.88 -4.04 0.03
N ALA A 187 14.24 -3.65 1.25
CA ALA A 187 15.15 -2.54 1.48
C ALA A 187 16.50 -2.77 0.79
N LYS A 188 17.08 -3.96 0.94
CA LYS A 188 18.34 -4.30 0.27
C LYS A 188 18.19 -4.44 -1.25
N ALA A 189 17.09 -5.01 -1.74
CA ALA A 189 16.88 -5.20 -3.18
C ALA A 189 16.64 -3.90 -3.97
N MET A 190 16.35 -2.77 -3.29
CA MET A 190 16.10 -1.47 -3.93
C MET A 190 17.27 -0.98 -4.79
N GLU A 191 18.50 -1.34 -4.46
CA GLU A 191 19.70 -0.92 -5.22
C GLU A 191 19.73 -1.50 -6.65
N TYR A 192 19.02 -2.62 -6.88
CA TYR A 192 19.00 -3.31 -8.17
C TYR A 192 17.96 -2.76 -9.15
N ASN A 193 17.17 -1.75 -8.76
CA ASN A 193 16.18 -1.08 -9.61
C ASN A 193 15.11 -1.99 -10.24
N ILE A 194 14.85 -3.17 -9.67
CA ILE A 194 13.79 -4.08 -10.13
C ILE A 194 12.83 -4.37 -8.96
N PRO A 195 11.52 -4.10 -9.11
CA PRO A 195 10.53 -4.46 -8.11
C PRO A 195 10.49 -5.97 -7.84
N ILE A 196 10.42 -6.33 -6.56
CA ILE A 196 10.30 -7.73 -6.14
C ILE A 196 8.90 -8.02 -5.59
N GLN A 197 8.42 -9.24 -5.76
CA GLN A 197 7.18 -9.73 -5.17
C GLN A 197 7.46 -11.05 -4.45
N ILE A 198 7.18 -11.07 -3.16
CA ILE A 198 7.27 -12.31 -2.38
C ILE A 198 6.05 -13.17 -2.70
N PHE A 199 6.30 -14.42 -3.06
CA PHE A 199 5.30 -15.43 -3.39
C PHE A 199 5.48 -16.61 -2.45
N ARG A 200 4.39 -17.10 -1.84
CA ARG A 200 4.42 -18.31 -1.00
C ARG A 200 3.80 -19.46 -1.79
N ASP A 201 4.49 -20.58 -1.91
CA ASP A 201 4.03 -21.73 -2.70
C ASP A 201 2.68 -22.31 -2.24
N ARG A 202 2.33 -22.16 -0.97
CA ARG A 202 1.01 -22.50 -0.40
C ARG A 202 -0.17 -21.81 -1.11
N ILE A 203 0.04 -20.71 -1.84
CA ILE A 203 -1.00 -20.07 -2.68
C ILE A 203 -1.60 -21.05 -3.69
N ALA A 204 -0.84 -22.04 -4.17
CA ALA A 204 -1.36 -23.04 -5.10
C ALA A 204 -2.41 -23.99 -4.46
N LYS A 205 -2.43 -24.08 -3.12
CA LYS A 205 -3.40 -24.86 -2.34
C LYS A 205 -3.85 -24.05 -1.12
N PRO A 206 -4.71 -23.01 -1.31
CA PRO A 206 -5.15 -22.14 -0.23
C PRO A 206 -5.87 -22.93 0.86
N SER A 207 -5.57 -22.63 2.13
CA SER A 207 -6.34 -23.17 3.27
C SER A 207 -7.62 -22.37 3.50
N SER A 208 -8.51 -22.88 4.36
CA SER A 208 -9.75 -22.20 4.78
C SER A 208 -9.54 -20.83 5.42
N GLU A 209 -8.37 -20.61 6.03
CA GLU A 209 -7.95 -19.34 6.63
C GLU A 209 -7.53 -18.27 5.62
N MET A 210 -7.22 -18.70 4.38
CA MET A 210 -6.82 -17.79 3.30
C MET A 210 -8.05 -17.27 2.56
N GLN A 211 -7.85 -16.22 1.77
CA GLN A 211 -8.86 -15.77 0.80
C GLN A 211 -9.13 -16.87 -0.23
N ASP A 212 -10.29 -16.80 -0.88
CA ASP A 212 -10.61 -17.71 -1.98
C ASP A 212 -9.64 -17.54 -3.16
N GLU A 213 -9.55 -18.58 -3.99
CA GLU A 213 -8.58 -18.65 -5.09
C GLU A 213 -8.71 -17.47 -6.06
N ALA A 214 -9.93 -17.08 -6.43
CA ALA A 214 -10.18 -15.96 -7.34
C ALA A 214 -9.75 -14.63 -6.72
N SER A 215 -10.06 -14.38 -5.44
CA SER A 215 -9.59 -13.19 -4.72
C SER A 215 -8.06 -13.12 -4.62
N ILE A 216 -7.38 -14.25 -4.39
CA ILE A 216 -5.91 -14.29 -4.36
C ILE A 216 -5.35 -13.91 -5.73
N ALA A 217 -5.89 -14.48 -6.81
CA ALA A 217 -5.48 -14.15 -8.18
C ALA A 217 -5.69 -12.66 -8.48
N TRP A 218 -6.87 -12.10 -8.15
CA TRP A 218 -7.15 -10.67 -8.31
C TRP A 218 -6.11 -9.80 -7.60
N ASN A 219 -5.77 -10.11 -6.34
CA ASN A 219 -4.82 -9.32 -5.57
C ASN A 219 -3.40 -9.44 -6.14
N PHE A 220 -2.96 -10.67 -6.47
CA PHE A 220 -1.63 -10.91 -7.02
C PHE A 220 -1.42 -10.19 -8.35
N TYR A 221 -2.34 -10.35 -9.31
CA TYR A 221 -2.17 -9.78 -10.65
C TYR A 221 -2.36 -8.26 -10.69
N THR A 222 -3.18 -7.69 -9.79
CA THR A 222 -3.26 -6.23 -9.65
C THR A 222 -1.92 -5.66 -9.17
N ALA A 223 -1.33 -6.26 -8.14
CA ALA A 223 -0.03 -5.81 -7.61
C ALA A 223 1.10 -6.03 -8.63
N LEU A 224 1.07 -7.15 -9.35
CA LEU A 224 2.04 -7.46 -10.40
C LEU A 224 1.95 -6.47 -11.56
N TYR A 225 0.75 -6.18 -12.06
CA TYR A 225 0.52 -5.24 -13.15
C TYR A 225 1.05 -3.85 -12.80
N TYR A 226 0.78 -3.39 -11.57
CA TYR A 226 1.32 -2.12 -11.09
C TYR A 226 2.85 -2.11 -10.93
N LYS A 227 3.44 -3.20 -10.45
CA LYS A 227 4.89 -3.33 -10.35
C LYS A 227 5.59 -3.30 -11.71
N ALA A 228 4.95 -3.82 -12.74
CA ALA A 228 5.40 -3.74 -14.13
C ALA A 228 5.15 -2.35 -14.77
N GLY A 229 4.59 -1.40 -14.03
CA GLY A 229 4.36 -0.02 -14.47
C GLY A 229 2.96 0.29 -14.99
N GLY A 230 2.03 -0.66 -14.95
CA GLY A 230 0.65 -0.46 -15.38
C GLY A 230 -0.23 0.23 -14.33
N ILE A 231 -1.30 0.87 -14.74
CA ILE A 231 -2.25 1.60 -13.88
C ILE A 231 -3.63 0.92 -13.98
N PRO A 232 -4.02 0.09 -13.00
CA PRO A 232 -5.21 -0.74 -13.14
C PRO A 232 -6.52 0.07 -13.03
N TRP A 233 -6.58 1.09 -12.18
CA TRP A 233 -7.71 2.05 -12.09
C TRP A 233 -7.25 3.38 -11.51
N SER A 234 -7.98 4.45 -11.79
CA SER A 234 -7.71 5.81 -11.29
C SER A 234 -8.90 6.36 -10.50
N LEU A 235 -8.71 7.49 -9.81
CA LEU A 235 -9.81 8.24 -9.20
C LEU A 235 -10.69 8.85 -10.31
N LYS A 236 -12.00 8.90 -10.08
CA LYS A 236 -12.89 9.67 -10.94
C LYS A 236 -12.51 11.15 -10.87
N LYS A 237 -12.36 11.78 -12.03
CA LYS A 237 -12.10 13.21 -12.14
C LYS A 237 -13.39 14.00 -11.94
N GLU A 238 -13.55 14.63 -10.78
CA GLU A 238 -14.73 15.45 -10.47
C GLU A 238 -14.59 16.91 -10.92
N SER A 239 -13.36 17.42 -11.02
CA SER A 239 -13.08 18.81 -11.40
C SER A 239 -11.96 18.90 -12.44
N SER A 240 -11.85 20.03 -13.13
CA SER A 240 -10.72 20.33 -14.00
C SER A 240 -9.43 20.62 -13.22
N ASN A 241 -9.53 20.85 -11.91
CA ASN A 241 -8.40 21.29 -11.10
C ASN A 241 -7.46 20.12 -10.80
N ILE A 242 -6.16 20.37 -10.92
CA ILE A 242 -5.13 19.38 -10.60
C ILE A 242 -4.98 19.32 -9.09
N THR A 243 -5.66 18.36 -8.46
CA THR A 243 -5.55 18.09 -7.03
C THR A 243 -4.51 17.02 -6.77
N CYS A 244 -3.64 17.27 -5.80
CA CYS A 244 -2.69 16.27 -5.31
C CYS A 244 -2.92 15.94 -3.84
N PHE A 245 -2.72 14.67 -3.49
CA PHE A 245 -2.87 14.18 -2.12
C PHE A 245 -1.52 13.73 -1.57
N ALA A 246 -1.10 14.27 -0.43
CA ALA A 246 0.13 13.92 0.26
C ALA A 246 -0.14 13.09 1.52
N GLY A 247 0.68 12.08 1.80
CA GLY A 247 0.63 11.30 3.04
C GLY A 247 1.90 11.48 3.89
N ILE A 248 1.74 11.92 5.14
CA ILE A 248 2.82 12.08 6.12
C ILE A 248 2.59 11.15 7.31
N SER A 249 3.60 10.34 7.61
CA SER A 249 3.65 9.57 8.85
C SER A 249 5.06 9.51 9.42
N PHE A 250 5.16 9.05 10.65
CA PHE A 250 6.41 8.91 11.36
C PHE A 250 6.66 7.44 11.67
N TYR A 251 7.93 7.07 11.68
CA TYR A 251 8.35 5.73 12.08
C TYR A 251 9.55 5.83 13.01
N ARG A 252 9.66 4.88 13.95
CA ARG A 252 10.84 4.76 14.81
C ARG A 252 11.91 3.95 14.10
N THR A 253 13.17 4.32 14.31
CA THR A 253 14.31 3.52 13.84
C THR A 253 14.32 2.15 14.51
N ARG A 254 15.05 1.20 13.91
CA ARG A 254 15.09 -0.20 14.41
C ARG A 254 15.59 -0.32 15.85
N ASP A 255 16.47 0.58 16.26
CA ASP A 255 16.97 0.70 17.63
C ASP A 255 16.04 1.48 18.57
N LYS A 256 14.86 1.91 18.07
CA LYS A 256 13.84 2.71 18.77
C LYS A 256 14.35 4.04 19.37
N LYS A 257 15.58 4.48 19.04
CA LYS A 257 16.19 5.70 19.63
C LYS A 257 15.75 6.98 18.95
N THR A 258 15.41 6.93 17.68
CA THR A 258 15.07 8.11 16.89
C THR A 258 13.76 7.90 16.15
N ILE A 259 13.02 8.98 15.97
CA ILE A 259 11.82 9.00 15.14
C ILE A 259 12.17 9.74 13.87
N GLN A 260 11.87 9.13 12.74
CA GLN A 260 12.08 9.72 11.43
C GLN A 260 10.73 9.99 10.79
N THR A 261 10.69 11.04 9.99
CA THR A 261 9.52 11.36 9.18
C THR A 261 9.61 10.63 7.86
N SER A 262 8.48 10.07 7.41
CA SER A 262 8.30 9.54 6.07
C SER A 262 7.22 10.37 5.35
N VAL A 263 7.53 10.86 4.15
CA VAL A 263 6.52 11.40 3.24
C VAL A 263 6.45 10.48 2.06
N ALA A 264 5.35 9.75 1.96
CA ALA A 264 5.37 8.57 1.12
C ALA A 264 4.64 8.70 -0.19
N GLN A 265 3.84 9.74 -0.41
CA GLN A 265 3.29 9.91 -1.74
C GLN A 265 2.57 11.22 -1.89
N ILE A 266 2.97 12.02 -2.87
CA ILE A 266 2.08 12.96 -3.57
C ILE A 266 1.39 12.17 -4.68
N PHE A 267 0.09 11.88 -4.57
CA PHE A 267 -0.71 11.25 -5.63
C PHE A 267 -1.21 12.33 -6.59
N ASN A 268 -1.11 12.08 -7.90
CA ASN A 268 -2.03 12.66 -8.86
C ASN A 268 -3.21 11.72 -9.13
N GLU A 269 -4.18 12.15 -9.94
CA GLU A 269 -5.37 11.35 -10.31
C GLU A 269 -5.01 9.97 -10.90
N HIS A 270 -3.83 9.86 -11.52
CA HIS A 270 -3.27 8.64 -12.11
C HIS A 270 -2.46 7.78 -11.14
N GLY A 271 -2.43 8.14 -9.84
CA GLY A 271 -1.72 7.45 -8.76
C GLY A 271 -0.20 7.36 -8.92
N ASN A 272 0.39 8.19 -9.78
CA ASN A 272 1.83 8.44 -9.76
C ASN A 272 2.16 9.17 -8.47
N GLY A 273 3.23 8.75 -7.80
CA GLY A 273 3.70 9.52 -6.66
C GLY A 273 5.15 9.31 -6.30
N VAL A 274 5.58 10.20 -5.42
CA VAL A 274 6.97 10.40 -5.01
C VAL A 274 7.12 10.02 -3.54
N ILE A 275 8.06 9.12 -3.25
CA ILE A 275 8.46 8.76 -1.90
C ILE A 275 9.73 9.51 -1.51
N LEU A 276 9.68 10.19 -0.37
CA LEU A 276 10.82 10.83 0.27
C LEU A 276 10.99 10.36 1.72
N ARG A 277 12.25 10.18 2.09
CA ARG A 277 12.66 10.03 3.49
C ARG A 277 12.84 11.42 4.08
N GLY A 278 12.11 11.72 5.14
CA GLY A 278 12.23 12.97 5.88
C GLY A 278 13.36 12.95 6.91
N THR A 279 13.51 14.05 7.62
CA THR A 279 14.55 14.22 8.65
C THR A 279 14.10 13.64 10.01
N PRO A 280 15.06 13.36 10.93
CA PRO A 280 14.73 12.97 12.29
C PRO A 280 13.92 14.04 13.02
N VAL A 281 12.93 13.63 13.80
CA VAL A 281 12.06 14.50 14.59
C VAL A 281 12.08 14.12 16.05
N LYS A 282 11.74 15.08 16.92
CA LYS A 282 11.56 14.84 18.34
C LYS A 282 10.09 14.63 18.63
N GLU A 283 9.79 13.72 19.56
CA GLU A 283 8.47 13.66 20.18
C GLU A 283 8.30 14.86 21.11
N ASP A 284 7.15 15.53 21.01
CA ASP A 284 6.77 16.53 22.00
C ASP A 284 6.47 15.83 23.32
N LYS A 285 6.99 16.41 24.41
CA LYS A 285 6.84 15.88 25.77
C LYS A 285 5.40 15.99 26.29
N LYS A 286 4.59 16.90 25.73
CA LYS A 286 3.22 17.15 26.21
C LYS A 286 2.22 16.16 25.65
N ASP A 287 2.18 16.00 24.33
CA ASP A 287 1.21 15.14 23.65
C ASP A 287 1.77 13.76 23.25
N ARG A 288 3.09 13.55 23.44
CA ARG A 288 3.83 12.34 23.05
C ARG A 288 3.70 12.03 21.56
N GLN A 289 3.50 13.05 20.72
CA GLN A 289 3.44 12.90 19.27
C GLN A 289 4.68 13.53 18.61
N PRO A 290 5.16 12.93 17.51
CA PRO A 290 6.20 13.54 16.70
C PRO A 290 5.65 14.70 15.87
N HIS A 291 6.40 15.80 15.90
CA HIS A 291 6.12 17.01 15.13
C HIS A 291 7.37 17.44 14.38
N LEU A 292 7.17 17.96 13.17
CA LEU A 292 8.20 18.64 12.42
C LEU A 292 8.34 20.08 12.93
N THR A 293 9.54 20.63 12.90
CA THR A 293 9.70 22.09 13.00
C THR A 293 9.24 22.77 11.71
N GLU A 294 9.02 24.08 11.75
CA GLU A 294 8.63 24.87 10.56
C GLU A 294 9.60 24.66 9.38
N VAL A 295 10.91 24.67 9.66
CA VAL A 295 11.96 24.46 8.65
C VAL A 295 11.92 23.04 8.08
N GLN A 296 11.67 22.03 8.93
CA GLN A 296 11.56 20.65 8.49
C GLN A 296 10.33 20.44 7.62
N ALA A 297 9.16 20.96 8.04
CA ALA A 297 7.93 20.91 7.27
C ALA A 297 8.09 21.60 5.90
N TYR A 298 8.72 22.78 5.88
CA TYR A 298 9.03 23.51 4.66
C TYR A 298 9.91 22.71 3.70
N ASN A 299 11.06 22.22 4.16
CA ASN A 299 12.00 21.50 3.29
C ASN A 299 11.39 20.21 2.75
N LEU A 300 10.68 19.47 3.60
CA LEU A 300 10.06 18.20 3.27
C LEU A 300 9.02 18.32 2.14
N LEU A 301 8.14 19.33 2.24
CA LEU A 301 7.13 19.56 1.22
C LEU A 301 7.76 20.16 -0.06
N LYS A 302 8.72 21.08 0.08
CA LYS A 302 9.45 21.67 -1.06
C LYS A 302 10.17 20.61 -1.89
N GLU A 303 10.88 19.68 -1.26
CA GLU A 303 11.55 18.58 -1.95
C GLU A 303 10.52 17.67 -2.65
N SER A 304 9.42 17.34 -1.97
CA SER A 304 8.36 16.49 -2.52
C SER A 304 7.75 17.09 -3.78
N LEU A 305 7.40 18.38 -3.74
CA LEU A 305 6.82 19.11 -4.88
C LEU A 305 7.84 19.35 -6.00
N SER A 306 9.12 19.53 -5.67
CA SER A 306 10.18 19.67 -6.68
C SER A 306 10.36 18.39 -7.48
N GLU A 307 10.40 17.23 -6.81
CA GLU A 307 10.47 15.92 -7.48
C GLU A 307 9.18 15.63 -8.28
N TYR A 308 8.01 16.01 -7.75
CA TYR A 308 6.75 15.94 -8.50
C TYR A 308 6.80 16.78 -9.78
N TYR A 309 7.25 18.04 -9.69
CA TYR A 309 7.41 18.92 -10.85
C TYR A 309 8.45 18.37 -11.83
N ASN A 310 9.53 17.76 -11.35
CA ASN A 310 10.52 17.14 -12.24
C ASN A 310 9.92 16.02 -13.09
N ALA A 311 9.00 15.23 -12.52
CA ALA A 311 8.33 14.13 -13.21
C ALA A 311 7.18 14.59 -14.12
N ILE A 312 6.32 15.50 -13.65
CA ILE A 312 5.05 15.87 -14.31
C ILE A 312 5.13 17.20 -15.07
N LYS A 313 6.10 18.06 -14.74
CA LYS A 313 6.30 19.42 -15.30
C LYS A 313 5.16 20.41 -15.04
N ILE A 314 4.27 20.09 -14.11
CA ILE A 314 3.13 20.93 -13.70
C ILE A 314 3.05 20.87 -12.18
N PHE A 315 2.75 21.98 -11.51
CA PHE A 315 2.43 22.01 -10.07
C PHE A 315 0.94 21.77 -9.83
N PRO A 316 0.55 21.17 -8.69
CA PRO A 316 -0.87 21.04 -8.34
C PRO A 316 -1.49 22.40 -8.06
N GLN A 317 -2.77 22.55 -8.39
CA GLN A 317 -3.55 23.74 -8.04
C GLN A 317 -4.06 23.66 -6.60
N ARG A 318 -4.37 22.45 -6.12
CA ARG A 318 -4.79 22.18 -4.74
C ARG A 318 -3.98 21.03 -4.17
N LEU A 319 -3.51 21.19 -2.94
CA LEU A 319 -2.76 20.17 -2.21
C LEU A 319 -3.50 19.78 -0.94
N VAL A 320 -3.79 18.49 -0.79
CA VAL A 320 -4.40 17.91 0.42
C VAL A 320 -3.37 17.08 1.14
N ILE A 321 -3.01 17.43 2.38
CA ILE A 321 -2.03 16.70 3.17
C ILE A 321 -2.74 15.93 4.27
N HIS A 322 -2.58 14.61 4.24
CA HIS A 322 -3.06 13.68 5.25
C HIS A 322 -1.93 13.33 6.22
N LYS A 323 -2.12 13.58 7.51
CA LYS A 323 -1.17 13.25 8.58
C LYS A 323 -1.78 12.25 9.56
N SER A 324 -0.94 11.34 10.08
CA SER A 324 -1.37 10.34 11.09
C SER A 324 -1.35 10.85 12.54
N SER A 325 -0.93 12.10 12.77
CA SER A 325 -0.94 12.82 14.05
C SER A 325 -1.48 14.24 13.84
N ASN A 326 -1.77 14.96 14.92
CA ASN A 326 -2.25 16.36 14.82
C ASN A 326 -1.15 17.27 14.27
N TYR A 327 -1.55 18.37 13.65
CA TYR A 327 -0.61 19.40 13.19
C TYR A 327 -0.23 20.35 14.33
N SER A 328 1.05 20.73 14.39
CA SER A 328 1.51 21.87 15.18
C SER A 328 1.38 23.18 14.40
N GLU A 329 1.41 24.32 15.08
CA GLU A 329 1.41 25.65 14.43
C GLU A 329 2.63 25.81 13.50
N GLU A 330 3.82 25.38 13.96
CA GLU A 330 5.05 25.40 13.18
C GLU A 330 4.92 24.60 11.86
N GLU A 331 4.28 23.43 11.90
CA GLU A 331 4.05 22.63 10.70
C GLU A 331 3.11 23.33 9.72
N ILE A 332 2.02 23.90 10.23
CA ILE A 332 1.03 24.62 9.42
C ILE A 332 1.71 25.78 8.70
N ASP A 333 2.52 26.57 9.42
CA ASP A 333 3.24 27.71 8.86
C ASP A 333 4.27 27.27 7.81
N GLY A 334 5.04 26.21 8.11
CA GLY A 334 6.01 25.64 7.17
C GLY A 334 5.36 25.15 5.87
N PHE A 335 4.25 24.42 5.94
CA PHE A 335 3.53 23.92 4.76
C PHE A 335 2.87 25.05 3.96
N LYS A 336 2.23 26.03 4.64
CA LYS A 336 1.63 27.19 3.97
C LYS A 336 2.67 28.05 3.27
N ARG A 337 3.86 28.22 3.85
CA ARG A 337 4.95 28.96 3.21
C ARG A 337 5.39 28.31 1.90
N VAL A 338 5.54 26.99 1.85
CA VAL A 338 5.87 26.29 0.59
C VAL A 338 4.77 26.45 -0.45
N ALA A 339 3.50 26.32 -0.04
CA ALA A 339 2.37 26.50 -0.94
C ALA A 339 2.37 27.90 -1.58
N SER A 340 2.64 28.94 -0.78
CA SER A 340 2.80 30.32 -1.27
C SER A 340 3.99 30.46 -2.21
N ASP A 341 5.18 29.97 -1.84
CA ASP A 341 6.40 30.07 -2.64
C ASP A 341 6.27 29.37 -4.01
N MET A 342 5.50 28.29 -4.08
CA MET A 342 5.29 27.47 -5.29
C MET A 342 4.00 27.82 -6.05
N ASN A 343 3.28 28.88 -5.65
CA ASN A 343 2.02 29.32 -6.25
C ASN A 343 0.93 28.22 -6.30
N ILE A 344 0.79 27.46 -5.21
CA ILE A 344 -0.32 26.51 -5.01
C ILE A 344 -1.50 27.31 -4.45
N ASN A 345 -2.66 27.24 -5.11
CA ASN A 345 -3.80 28.11 -4.80
C ASN A 345 -4.49 27.75 -3.48
N SER A 346 -4.53 26.47 -3.12
CA SER A 346 -5.26 25.99 -1.94
C SER A 346 -4.54 24.81 -1.27
N ILE A 347 -4.57 24.79 0.07
CA ILE A 347 -3.98 23.73 0.88
C ILE A 347 -4.93 23.28 1.99
N ASP A 348 -5.25 21.99 2.00
CA ASP A 348 -6.00 21.35 3.07
C ASP A 348 -5.07 20.51 3.95
N LEU A 349 -5.09 20.75 5.26
CA LEU A 349 -4.32 20.03 6.26
C LEU A 349 -5.27 19.20 7.11
N VAL A 350 -5.19 17.88 6.95
CA VAL A 350 -6.17 16.94 7.50
C VAL A 350 -5.46 15.85 8.30
N THR A 351 -5.83 15.71 9.57
CA THR A 351 -5.38 14.61 10.42
C THR A 351 -6.40 13.47 10.35
N ILE A 352 -5.91 12.25 10.14
CA ILE A 352 -6.72 11.03 10.06
C ILE A 352 -6.26 10.04 11.13
N MET A 353 -7.14 9.73 12.09
CA MET A 353 -6.82 8.89 13.24
C MET A 353 -7.85 7.76 13.45
N PRO A 354 -7.43 6.61 14.01
CA PRO A 354 -8.39 5.61 14.48
C PRO A 354 -9.21 6.15 15.67
N THR A 355 -10.39 5.57 15.89
CA THR A 355 -11.19 5.81 17.10
C THR A 355 -11.48 4.53 17.85
N ASN A 356 -11.90 4.62 19.12
CA ASN A 356 -12.23 3.46 19.95
C ASN A 356 -13.74 3.27 20.18
N PHE A 357 -14.56 4.27 19.86
CA PHE A 357 -16.01 4.18 19.99
C PHE A 357 -16.64 3.54 18.74
N ARG A 358 -17.88 3.04 18.90
CA ARG A 358 -18.66 2.39 17.85
C ARG A 358 -20.12 2.88 17.92
N LEU A 359 -20.71 3.13 16.76
CA LEU A 359 -22.13 3.36 16.60
C LEU A 359 -22.84 2.05 16.25
N TYR A 360 -24.09 1.94 16.69
CA TYR A 360 -24.98 0.82 16.41
C TYR A 360 -26.18 1.31 15.63
N ARG A 361 -26.75 0.43 14.81
CA ARG A 361 -28.04 0.62 14.14
C ARG A 361 -29.03 -0.35 14.72
N ASP A 362 -30.31 0.01 14.66
CA ASP A 362 -31.42 -0.88 14.98
C ASP A 362 -31.68 -1.85 13.80
N ASN A 363 -30.65 -2.65 13.48
CA ASN A 363 -30.63 -3.64 12.41
C ASN A 363 -29.45 -4.62 12.65
N ASP A 364 -29.45 -5.76 11.97
CA ASP A 364 -28.43 -6.82 12.11
C ASP A 364 -27.04 -6.40 11.59
N TYR A 365 -26.97 -5.31 10.81
CA TYR A 365 -25.75 -4.82 10.18
C TYR A 365 -25.25 -3.51 10.79
N PRO A 366 -23.91 -3.29 10.80
CA PRO A 366 -23.32 -2.06 11.30
C PRO A 366 -23.72 -0.82 10.45
N PRO A 367 -23.32 0.40 10.88
CA PRO A 367 -23.41 1.60 10.06
C PRO A 367 -22.94 1.37 8.61
N LEU A 368 -23.61 2.03 7.65
CA LEU A 368 -23.22 1.91 6.25
C LEU A 368 -21.82 2.51 6.06
N ARG A 369 -21.02 1.90 5.20
CA ARG A 369 -19.83 2.56 4.67
C ARG A 369 -20.26 3.86 3.99
N GLY A 370 -19.53 4.95 4.25
CA GLY A 370 -19.89 6.30 3.85
C GLY A 370 -20.68 7.09 4.91
N THR A 371 -21.06 6.49 6.04
CA THR A 371 -21.72 7.23 7.13
C THR A 371 -20.74 8.24 7.73
N MET A 372 -21.02 9.52 7.56
CA MET A 372 -20.28 10.65 8.11
C MET A 372 -21.09 11.30 9.24
N PHE A 373 -20.42 11.72 10.31
CA PHE A 373 -21.05 12.61 11.28
C PHE A 373 -20.08 13.65 11.83
N SER A 374 -20.62 14.79 12.22
CA SER A 374 -19.86 15.97 12.64
C SER A 374 -20.16 16.33 14.09
N LEU A 375 -19.11 16.52 14.89
CA LEU A 375 -19.22 17.07 16.24
C LEU A 375 -19.20 18.60 16.21
N ASP A 376 -18.30 19.16 15.41
CA ASP A 376 -18.14 20.59 15.18
C ASP A 376 -17.68 20.87 13.74
N LYS A 377 -17.21 22.10 13.46
CA LYS A 377 -16.78 22.54 12.11
C LYS A 377 -15.45 21.94 11.65
N CYS A 378 -14.63 21.45 12.56
CA CYS A 378 -13.28 20.94 12.29
C CYS A 378 -13.13 19.46 12.64
N ARG A 379 -14.11 18.86 13.33
CA ARG A 379 -14.04 17.49 13.85
C ARG A 379 -15.18 16.63 13.32
N HIS A 380 -14.80 15.69 12.46
CA HIS A 380 -15.69 14.79 11.75
C HIS A 380 -15.29 13.34 11.95
N PHE A 381 -16.23 12.43 11.69
CA PHE A 381 -16.01 11.00 11.76
C PHE A 381 -16.62 10.34 10.54
N LEU A 382 -15.88 9.39 9.97
CA LEU A 382 -16.26 8.72 8.73
C LEU A 382 -16.16 7.21 8.88
N TYR A 383 -17.26 6.52 8.63
CA TYR A 383 -17.29 5.07 8.49
C TYR A 383 -16.76 4.68 7.11
N THR A 384 -15.45 4.47 7.00
CA THR A 384 -14.83 3.85 5.82
C THR A 384 -15.05 2.35 5.79
N ARG A 385 -15.33 1.71 6.92
CA ARG A 385 -15.72 0.30 7.00
C ARG A 385 -17.09 0.17 7.61
N GLY A 386 -17.96 -0.65 7.04
CA GLY A 386 -19.34 -0.74 7.46
C GLY A 386 -20.12 -1.67 6.55
N TYR A 387 -21.44 -1.66 6.68
CA TYR A 387 -22.30 -2.35 5.73
C TYR A 387 -22.06 -1.82 4.31
N VAL A 388 -21.80 -2.72 3.37
CA VAL A 388 -21.58 -2.38 1.96
C VAL A 388 -22.78 -2.90 1.17
N GLU A 389 -23.62 -1.99 0.66
CA GLU A 389 -24.82 -2.35 -0.11
C GLU A 389 -24.49 -3.22 -1.33
N TYR A 390 -23.39 -2.89 -2.03
CA TYR A 390 -22.92 -3.67 -3.18
C TYR A 390 -22.65 -5.15 -2.86
N TYR A 391 -22.29 -5.45 -1.61
CA TYR A 391 -22.05 -6.81 -1.12
C TYR A 391 -23.22 -7.41 -0.35
N GLY A 392 -24.23 -6.62 -0.01
CA GLY A 392 -25.30 -7.03 0.90
C GLY A 392 -24.82 -7.41 2.31
N THR A 393 -23.58 -7.08 2.68
CA THR A 393 -22.99 -7.47 3.98
C THR A 393 -21.82 -6.56 4.36
N TYR A 394 -21.33 -6.71 5.60
CA TYR A 394 -20.03 -6.18 6.04
C TYR A 394 -18.96 -7.29 5.93
N PRO A 395 -17.90 -7.13 5.11
CA PRO A 395 -16.91 -8.18 4.88
C PRO A 395 -15.81 -8.25 5.95
N GLY A 396 -15.82 -7.36 6.94
CA GLY A 396 -14.81 -7.34 7.99
C GLY A 396 -15.12 -8.23 9.19
N LYS A 397 -14.12 -8.41 10.05
CA LYS A 397 -14.28 -9.01 11.37
C LYS A 397 -14.65 -7.93 12.39
N TYR A 398 -15.36 -8.33 13.44
CA TYR A 398 -15.76 -7.48 14.58
C TYR A 398 -16.61 -6.26 14.21
N ILE A 399 -17.07 -5.51 15.19
CA ILE A 399 -17.88 -4.30 14.94
C ILE A 399 -16.95 -3.17 14.45
N PRO A 400 -17.22 -2.56 13.28
CA PRO A 400 -16.39 -1.51 12.72
C PRO A 400 -16.44 -0.23 13.54
N ASN A 401 -15.33 0.48 13.55
CA ASN A 401 -15.17 1.82 14.11
C ASN A 401 -14.87 2.83 12.99
N PRO A 402 -15.34 4.08 13.12
CA PRO A 402 -15.03 5.11 12.15
C PRO A 402 -13.57 5.55 12.26
N ILE A 403 -13.10 6.26 11.24
CA ILE A 403 -11.91 7.10 11.37
C ILE A 403 -12.33 8.49 11.82
N GLU A 404 -11.50 9.13 12.64
CA GLU A 404 -11.63 10.54 12.98
C GLU A 404 -10.89 11.37 11.94
N VAL A 405 -11.55 12.42 11.46
CA VAL A 405 -11.04 13.39 10.49
C VAL A 405 -11.04 14.76 11.16
N ARG A 406 -9.85 15.34 11.36
CA ARG A 406 -9.69 16.69 11.92
C ARG A 406 -9.11 17.63 10.88
N LEU A 407 -9.75 18.77 10.71
CA LEU A 407 -9.36 19.80 9.74
C LEU A 407 -8.64 20.94 10.47
N PHE A 408 -7.41 21.26 10.04
CA PHE A 408 -6.58 22.31 10.63
C PHE A 408 -6.47 23.55 9.74
N SER A 409 -6.44 23.35 8.43
CA SER A 409 -6.53 24.38 7.41
C SER A 409 -7.32 23.77 6.27
N PHE A 410 -8.35 24.44 5.77
CA PHE A 410 -9.16 23.92 4.69
C PHE A 410 -9.93 25.01 3.97
N ASP A 411 -10.05 24.88 2.66
CA ASP A 411 -10.89 25.74 1.81
C ASP A 411 -12.13 24.98 1.30
N GLU A 412 -12.02 23.65 1.18
CA GLU A 412 -13.11 22.79 0.72
C GLU A 412 -14.08 22.39 1.84
N SER A 413 -15.29 22.00 1.45
CA SER A 413 -16.28 21.55 2.44
C SER A 413 -15.83 20.25 3.15
N PRO A 414 -16.11 20.08 4.45
CA PRO A 414 -15.78 18.83 5.16
C PRO A 414 -16.39 17.58 4.51
N GLU A 415 -17.55 17.73 3.87
CA GLU A 415 -18.24 16.67 3.14
C GLU A 415 -17.42 16.23 1.92
N GLN A 416 -16.92 17.19 1.13
CA GLN A 416 -16.06 16.90 -0.03
C GLN A 416 -14.73 16.25 0.41
N ILE A 417 -14.09 16.77 1.45
CA ILE A 417 -12.86 16.17 2.01
C ILE A 417 -13.12 14.71 2.46
N CYS A 418 -14.23 14.46 3.14
CA CYS A 418 -14.59 13.10 3.57
C CYS A 418 -14.90 12.17 2.37
N LYS A 419 -15.52 12.69 1.31
CA LYS A 419 -15.77 11.96 0.06
C LYS A 419 -14.45 11.60 -0.65
N GLU A 420 -13.48 12.52 -0.68
CA GLU A 420 -12.14 12.28 -1.20
C GLU A 420 -11.40 11.21 -0.39
N ILE A 421 -11.44 11.30 0.95
CA ILE A 421 -10.88 10.28 1.85
C ILE A 421 -11.50 8.91 1.56
N LEU A 422 -12.83 8.83 1.43
CA LEU A 422 -13.54 7.59 1.11
C LEU A 422 -13.09 7.01 -0.24
N SER A 423 -12.89 7.87 -1.25
CA SER A 423 -12.39 7.48 -2.57
C SER A 423 -10.96 6.93 -2.49
N LEU A 424 -10.08 7.59 -1.75
CA LEU A 424 -8.69 7.19 -1.53
C LEU A 424 -8.55 5.85 -0.79
N THR A 425 -9.56 5.40 -0.03
CA THR A 425 -9.54 4.04 0.54
C THR A 425 -9.58 2.94 -0.51
N LYS A 426 -10.03 3.23 -1.73
CA LYS A 426 -10.04 2.29 -2.86
C LYS A 426 -8.81 2.38 -3.75
N MET A 427 -7.89 3.31 -3.50
CA MET A 427 -6.73 3.58 -4.35
C MET A 427 -5.48 2.79 -3.94
N ASN A 428 -5.64 1.57 -3.44
CA ASN A 428 -4.52 0.72 -3.06
C ASN A 428 -4.31 -0.41 -4.08
N TRP A 429 -3.37 -0.26 -5.00
CA TRP A 429 -3.10 -1.27 -6.04
C TRP A 429 -2.34 -2.52 -5.56
N ASN A 430 -2.06 -2.65 -4.26
CA ASN A 430 -1.50 -3.88 -3.70
C ASN A 430 -2.55 -4.99 -3.55
N ASN A 431 -3.84 -4.65 -3.55
CA ASN A 431 -4.92 -5.61 -3.61
C ASN A 431 -6.17 -4.97 -4.20
N THR A 432 -7.26 -5.73 -4.28
CA THR A 432 -8.53 -5.27 -4.85
C THR A 432 -9.60 -5.05 -3.79
N GLN A 433 -9.19 -4.82 -2.54
CA GLN A 433 -10.11 -4.67 -1.42
C GLN A 433 -10.93 -3.38 -1.56
N PHE A 434 -12.25 -3.50 -1.42
CA PHE A 434 -13.19 -2.40 -1.63
C PHE A 434 -13.34 -1.47 -0.41
N ASP A 435 -13.34 -2.03 0.81
CA ASP A 435 -13.70 -1.34 2.06
C ASP A 435 -12.48 -1.15 2.99
N ARG A 436 -11.38 -0.61 2.50
CA ARG A 436 -10.21 -0.35 3.38
C ARG A 436 -10.52 0.72 4.43
N LYS A 437 -9.88 0.60 5.59
CA LYS A 437 -10.09 1.51 6.73
C LYS A 437 -9.46 2.88 6.51
N PHE A 438 -8.21 2.92 6.07
CA PHE A 438 -7.47 4.17 5.89
C PHE A 438 -7.31 4.48 4.39
N PRO A 439 -7.24 5.77 4.02
CA PRO A 439 -6.91 6.15 2.64
C PRO A 439 -5.48 5.75 2.31
N ILE A 440 -5.21 5.55 1.01
CA ILE A 440 -3.90 5.13 0.53
C ILE A 440 -2.77 6.06 0.98
N THR A 441 -3.02 7.35 1.17
CA THR A 441 -2.02 8.31 1.67
C THR A 441 -1.44 7.90 3.02
N ILE A 442 -2.27 7.48 3.97
CA ILE A 442 -1.85 7.06 5.32
C ILE A 442 -1.31 5.63 5.30
N GLU A 443 -1.93 4.72 4.55
CA GLU A 443 -1.44 3.34 4.46
C GLU A 443 -0.08 3.26 3.77
N CYS A 444 0.10 4.00 2.68
CA CYS A 444 1.37 4.08 1.97
C CYS A 444 2.45 4.65 2.90
N SER A 445 2.16 5.77 3.58
CA SER A 445 3.15 6.40 4.45
C SER A 445 3.64 5.50 5.56
N ARG A 446 2.74 4.78 6.22
CA ARG A 446 3.11 3.79 7.23
C ARG A 446 3.93 2.65 6.63
N ASN A 447 3.46 2.04 5.54
CA ASN A 447 4.13 0.90 4.91
C ASN A 447 5.54 1.24 4.38
N VAL A 448 5.71 2.45 3.86
CA VAL A 448 7.00 2.97 3.40
C VAL A 448 7.95 3.16 4.57
N GLY A 449 7.50 3.79 5.67
CA GLY A 449 8.30 3.94 6.89
C GLY A 449 8.84 2.60 7.44
N GLU A 450 8.00 1.56 7.40
CA GLU A 450 8.38 0.20 7.82
C GLU A 450 9.50 -0.43 6.99
N ILE A 451 9.71 -0.01 5.74
CA ILE A 451 10.80 -0.50 4.89
C ILE A 451 11.99 0.46 4.96
N LEU A 452 11.74 1.78 4.99
CA LEU A 452 12.78 2.80 5.07
C LEU A 452 13.65 2.65 6.32
N LYS A 453 13.13 2.10 7.43
CA LYS A 453 13.94 1.78 8.62
C LYS A 453 15.04 0.73 8.39
N TYR A 454 14.98 -0.02 7.29
CA TYR A 454 15.99 -1.00 6.87
C TYR A 454 16.94 -0.48 5.79
N VAL A 455 16.61 0.64 5.13
CA VAL A 455 17.47 1.22 4.10
C VAL A 455 18.54 2.07 4.80
N PRO A 456 19.84 1.86 4.52
CA PRO A 456 20.92 2.71 5.03
C PRO A 456 20.70 4.21 4.75
N THR A 457 21.28 5.09 5.58
CA THR A 457 21.09 6.55 5.48
C THR A 457 21.79 7.16 4.28
N ASP A 458 22.84 6.53 3.80
CA ASP A 458 23.67 6.91 2.65
C ASP A 458 23.06 6.50 1.30
N LEU A 459 22.14 5.53 1.29
CA LEU A 459 21.45 5.10 0.08
C LEU A 459 20.21 5.96 -0.18
N LYS A 460 20.13 6.56 -1.39
CA LYS A 460 18.90 7.23 -1.86
C LYS A 460 17.84 6.15 -2.12
N PRO A 461 16.71 6.18 -1.42
CA PRO A 461 15.67 5.18 -1.60
C PRO A 461 14.96 5.35 -2.95
N GLN A 462 14.32 4.28 -3.42
CA GLN A 462 13.52 4.33 -4.64
C GLN A 462 12.30 5.23 -4.47
N ILE A 463 11.95 5.97 -5.52
CA ILE A 463 10.86 6.95 -5.48
C ILE A 463 9.49 6.30 -5.70
N LYS A 464 9.43 5.22 -6.49
CA LYS A 464 8.17 4.56 -6.88
C LYS A 464 7.65 3.65 -5.77
N TYR A 465 6.34 3.72 -5.50
CA TYR A 465 5.68 2.87 -4.50
C TYR A 465 5.75 1.36 -4.80
N SER A 466 5.94 0.97 -6.06
CA SER A 466 6.10 -0.43 -6.48
C SER A 466 7.24 -1.17 -5.75
N PHE A 467 8.28 -0.48 -5.30
CA PHE A 467 9.40 -1.05 -4.54
C PHE A 467 9.05 -1.34 -3.07
N TYR A 468 7.99 -0.73 -2.55
CA TYR A 468 7.55 -0.84 -1.15
C TYR A 468 6.36 -1.80 -1.00
N MET A 469 5.61 -2.02 -2.08
CA MET A 469 4.41 -2.88 -2.15
C MET A 469 4.62 -4.36 -1.92
#